data_AF-A0A183GNM6-F1
#
_entry.id   AF-A0A183GNM6-F1
#
_cell.length_a   1.000
_cell.length_b   1.000
_cell.length_c   1.000
_cell.angle_alpha   90.00
_cell.angle_beta   90.00
_cell.angle_gamma   90.00
#
_symmetry.space_group_name_H-M   'P 1'
#
loop_
_entity.id
_entity.type
_entity.pdbx_description
1 polymer ?
#
loop_
_entity_poly.entity_id
_entity_poly.type
_entity_poly.pdbx_seq_one_letter_code
_entity_poly.pdbx_strand_id
1 'polypeptide(L)'
;MADGQALKTKISSACKLPRSNDAQIEELRNPFEFPSEKTQREEYMRRKTADLNYLSRGISQGKQLLDKYVKEAIERIDRRAGQKEQEKFMMDLKRHLEDDANSLDILTVQWLNKIEFRLEELAHQATLTADAASSISQQATRSDNSGADNQTGHLLTPGDRSERIRRPLLEVPIFSGDFREFTTFWSAFQSLIHDDVDL
;
A
#
# COMPACT_ATOMS: atom_id res chain seq x y z
N MET A 1 -20.36 -16.54 -36.23
CA MET A 1 -21.12 -16.15 -35.02
C MET A 1 -20.56 -16.83 -33.76
N ALA A 2 -20.26 -18.14 -33.77
CA ALA A 2 -19.74 -18.88 -32.60
C ALA A 2 -18.39 -18.37 -32.03
N ASP A 3 -17.43 -18.02 -32.89
CA ASP A 3 -16.10 -17.57 -32.43
C ASP A 3 -16.12 -16.22 -31.70
N GLY A 4 -17.04 -15.33 -32.08
CA GLY A 4 -17.20 -14.04 -31.42
C GLY A 4 -17.74 -14.19 -30.01
N GLN A 5 -18.72 -15.08 -29.84
CA GLN A 5 -19.29 -15.39 -28.54
C GLN A 5 -18.27 -16.10 -27.63
N ALA A 6 -17.50 -17.04 -28.18
CA ALA A 6 -16.44 -17.71 -27.44
C ALA A 6 -15.39 -16.72 -26.89
N LEU A 7 -15.06 -15.68 -27.66
CA LEU A 7 -14.10 -14.68 -27.24
C LEU A 7 -14.66 -13.76 -26.15
N LYS A 8 -15.92 -13.32 -26.27
CA LYS A 8 -16.61 -12.57 -25.21
C LYS A 8 -16.62 -13.36 -23.89
N THR A 9 -16.92 -14.67 -23.95
CA THR A 9 -16.86 -15.54 -22.78
C THR A 9 -15.47 -15.59 -22.15
N LYS A 10 -14.40 -15.66 -22.96
CA LYS A 10 -13.01 -15.61 -22.46
C LYS A 10 -12.70 -14.28 -21.78
N ILE A 11 -13.12 -13.16 -22.36
CA ILE A 11 -12.95 -11.82 -21.77
C ILE A 11 -13.69 -11.73 -20.43
N SER A 12 -14.98 -12.08 -20.38
CA SER A 12 -15.74 -12.07 -19.12
C SER A 12 -15.14 -13.01 -18.07
N SER A 13 -14.63 -14.17 -18.48
CA SER A 13 -13.93 -15.08 -17.57
C SER A 13 -12.62 -14.48 -17.04
N ALA A 14 -11.86 -13.79 -17.89
CA ALA A 14 -10.63 -13.11 -17.49
C ALA A 14 -10.94 -11.94 -16.54
N CYS A 15 -12.03 -11.21 -16.73
CA CYS A 15 -12.46 -10.16 -15.80
C CYS A 15 -12.83 -10.69 -14.40
N LYS A 16 -13.35 -11.92 -14.30
CA LYS A 16 -13.70 -12.52 -13.00
C LYS A 16 -12.48 -12.81 -12.12
N LEU A 17 -11.32 -13.07 -12.72
CA LEU A 17 -10.11 -13.46 -11.99
C LEU A 17 -9.52 -12.31 -11.15
N PRO A 18 -9.34 -11.07 -11.68
CA PRO A 18 -9.02 -9.93 -10.83
C PRO A 18 -10.12 -9.66 -9.79
N ARG A 19 -11.40 -9.72 -10.20
CA ARG A 19 -12.54 -9.42 -9.31
C ARG A 19 -12.70 -10.39 -8.14
N SER A 20 -12.19 -11.62 -8.23
CA SER A 20 -12.22 -12.53 -7.07
C SER A 20 -11.30 -12.07 -5.93
N ASN A 21 -10.35 -11.16 -6.20
CA ASN A 21 -9.44 -10.61 -5.20
C ASN A 21 -10.03 -9.40 -4.47
N ASP A 22 -11.19 -8.89 -4.89
CA ASP A 22 -11.79 -7.64 -4.40
C ASP A 22 -11.99 -7.66 -2.87
N ALA A 23 -12.52 -8.76 -2.33
CA ALA A 23 -12.70 -8.92 -0.88
C ALA A 23 -11.38 -8.82 -0.10
N GLN A 24 -10.32 -9.47 -0.59
CA GLN A 24 -9.00 -9.42 0.03
C GLN A 24 -8.40 -8.02 -0.05
N ILE A 25 -8.63 -7.29 -1.14
CA ILE A 25 -8.20 -5.91 -1.27
C ILE A 25 -8.97 -4.98 -0.32
N GLU A 26 -10.26 -5.21 -0.12
CA GLU A 26 -11.06 -4.43 0.81
C GLU A 26 -10.58 -4.61 2.26
N GLU A 27 -10.15 -5.80 2.65
CA GLU A 27 -9.54 -6.04 3.97
C GLU A 27 -8.29 -5.16 4.20
N LEU A 28 -7.50 -4.88 3.15
CA LEU A 28 -6.34 -4.00 3.22
C LEU A 28 -6.69 -2.53 3.49
N ARG A 29 -7.98 -2.16 3.54
CA ARG A 29 -8.39 -0.80 3.91
C ARG A 29 -8.02 -0.50 5.37
N ASN A 30 -8.01 -1.51 6.21
CA ASN A 30 -7.71 -1.37 7.63
C ASN A 30 -6.20 -1.49 7.88
N PRO A 31 -5.65 -0.74 8.85
CA PRO A 31 -4.27 -0.91 9.30
C PRO A 31 -3.98 -2.34 9.78
N PHE A 32 -2.71 -2.75 9.71
CA PHE A 32 -2.31 -4.03 10.30
C PHE A 32 -2.26 -3.96 11.82
N GLU A 33 -2.83 -4.95 12.47
CA GLU A 33 -2.72 -5.14 13.91
C GLU A 33 -1.54 -6.07 14.20
N PHE A 34 -0.43 -5.49 14.65
CA PHE A 34 0.80 -6.23 14.90
C PHE A 34 0.79 -6.92 16.28
N PRO A 35 1.21 -8.20 16.36
CA PRO A 35 1.40 -8.87 17.64
C PRO A 35 2.41 -8.16 18.56
N SER A 36 2.18 -8.25 19.87
CA SER A 36 3.05 -7.67 20.89
C SER A 36 4.36 -8.46 21.09
N GLU A 37 4.33 -9.78 20.90
CA GLU A 37 5.52 -10.63 21.00
C GLU A 37 6.38 -10.52 19.74
N LYS A 38 7.70 -10.37 19.91
CA LYS A 38 8.66 -10.18 18.82
C LYS A 38 8.61 -11.30 17.78
N THR A 39 8.68 -12.57 18.23
CA THR A 39 8.70 -13.73 17.34
C THR A 39 7.39 -13.85 16.55
N GLN A 40 6.24 -13.63 17.21
CA GLN A 40 4.94 -13.64 16.54
C GLN A 40 4.82 -12.50 15.53
N ARG A 41 5.35 -11.31 15.84
CA ARG A 41 5.36 -10.17 14.93
C ARG A 41 6.20 -10.43 13.68
N GLU A 42 7.39 -10.99 13.83
CA GLU A 42 8.26 -11.35 12.71
C GLU A 42 7.61 -12.39 11.79
N GLU A 43 6.97 -13.41 12.36
CA GLU A 43 6.23 -14.39 11.59
C GLU A 43 5.00 -13.78 10.89
N TYR A 44 4.25 -12.92 11.59
CA TYR A 44 3.11 -12.20 11.04
C TYR A 44 3.52 -11.33 9.85
N MET A 45 4.59 -10.53 9.97
CA MET A 45 5.11 -9.70 8.88
C MET A 45 5.51 -10.57 7.69
N ARG A 46 6.25 -11.66 7.91
CA ARG A 46 6.66 -12.58 6.83
C ARG A 46 5.46 -13.16 6.09
N ARG A 47 4.44 -13.61 6.83
CA ARG A 47 3.23 -14.20 6.26
C ARG A 47 2.44 -13.16 5.45
N LYS A 48 2.19 -11.98 6.03
CA LYS A 48 1.47 -10.90 5.34
C LYS A 48 2.22 -10.41 4.10
N THR A 49 3.54 -10.30 4.13
CA THR A 49 4.33 -9.97 2.94
C THR A 49 4.16 -11.03 1.85
N ALA A 50 4.16 -12.33 2.20
CA ALA A 50 3.93 -13.39 1.23
C ALA A 50 2.51 -13.34 0.63
N ASP A 51 1.49 -13.12 1.47
CA ASP A 51 0.09 -12.99 1.05
C ASP A 51 -0.09 -11.80 0.09
N LEU A 52 0.47 -10.64 0.41
CA LEU A 52 0.43 -9.43 -0.43
C LEU A 52 1.14 -9.64 -1.77
N ASN A 53 2.30 -10.30 -1.77
CA ASN A 53 3.02 -10.63 -3.01
C ASN A 53 2.22 -11.60 -3.90
N TYR A 54 1.57 -12.60 -3.29
CA TYR A 54 0.69 -13.52 -4.01
C TYR A 54 -0.49 -12.76 -4.63
N LEU A 55 -1.12 -11.87 -3.86
CA LEU A 55 -2.24 -11.05 -4.30
C LEU A 55 -1.86 -10.12 -5.47
N SER A 56 -0.74 -9.41 -5.35
CA SER A 56 -0.20 -8.53 -6.39
C SER A 56 0.07 -9.31 -7.68
N ARG A 57 0.66 -10.50 -7.57
CA ARG A 57 0.90 -11.38 -8.71
C ARG A 57 -0.40 -11.85 -9.35
N GLY A 58 -1.39 -12.27 -8.56
CA GLY A 58 -2.68 -12.73 -9.06
C GLY A 58 -3.42 -11.64 -9.84
N ILE A 59 -3.45 -10.42 -9.30
CA ILE A 59 -4.05 -9.26 -9.97
C ILE A 59 -3.31 -8.93 -11.28
N SER A 60 -1.98 -8.88 -11.24
CA SER A 60 -1.15 -8.60 -12.42
C SER A 60 -1.35 -9.64 -13.52
N GLN A 61 -1.38 -10.92 -13.15
CA GLN A 61 -1.60 -12.02 -14.10
C GLN A 61 -3.02 -11.98 -14.70
N GLY A 62 -4.03 -11.69 -13.89
CA GLY A 62 -5.41 -11.53 -14.37
C GLY A 62 -5.54 -10.39 -15.37
N LYS A 63 -4.90 -9.24 -15.09
CA LYS A 63 -4.86 -8.10 -16.02
C LYS A 63 -4.13 -8.45 -17.32
N GLN A 64 -2.97 -9.09 -17.25
CA GLN A 64 -2.25 -9.55 -18.45
C GLN A 64 -3.06 -10.52 -19.31
N LEU A 65 -3.83 -11.41 -18.68
CA LEU A 65 -4.70 -12.34 -19.38
C LEU A 65 -5.86 -11.62 -20.08
N LEU A 66 -6.48 -10.64 -19.42
CA LEU A 66 -7.49 -9.79 -20.01
C LEU A 66 -6.94 -9.05 -21.23
N ASP A 67 -5.79 -8.39 -21.10
CA ASP A 67 -5.14 -7.65 -22.18
C ASP A 67 -4.85 -8.55 -23.38
N LYS A 68 -4.39 -9.78 -23.12
CA LYS A 68 -4.17 -10.79 -24.16
C LYS A 68 -5.44 -11.09 -24.95
N TYR A 69 -6.57 -11.33 -24.27
CA TYR A 69 -7.83 -11.66 -24.96
C TYR A 69 -8.45 -10.46 -25.67
N VAL A 70 -8.32 -9.25 -25.12
CA VAL A 70 -8.74 -8.02 -25.80
C VAL A 70 -7.93 -7.82 -27.07
N LYS A 71 -6.60 -7.99 -27.01
CA LYS A 71 -5.73 -7.89 -28.18
C LYS A 71 -6.09 -8.94 -29.25
N GLU A 72 -6.30 -10.19 -28.84
CA GLU A 72 -6.75 -11.26 -29.73
C GLU A 72 -8.11 -10.92 -30.39
N ALA A 73 -8.99 -10.22 -29.68
CA ALA A 73 -10.27 -9.75 -30.21
C ALA A 73 -10.07 -8.77 -31.35
N ILE A 74 -9.25 -7.75 -31.13
CA ILE A 74 -8.98 -6.69 -32.08
C ILE A 74 -8.32 -7.27 -33.34
N GLU A 75 -7.28 -8.10 -33.17
CA GLU A 75 -6.60 -8.72 -34.31
C GLU A 75 -7.54 -9.60 -35.16
N ARG A 76 -8.52 -10.27 -34.54
CA ARG A 76 -9.52 -11.07 -35.27
C ARG A 76 -10.53 -10.21 -36.00
N ILE A 77 -10.83 -9.02 -35.50
CA ILE A 77 -11.70 -8.05 -36.18
C ILE A 77 -11.01 -7.54 -37.44
N ASP A 78 -9.74 -7.15 -37.32
CA ASP A 78 -8.97 -6.56 -38.41
C ASP A 78 -8.73 -7.53 -39.57
N ARG A 79 -8.71 -8.85 -39.31
CA ARG A 79 -8.56 -9.89 -40.34
C ARG A 79 -9.84 -10.20 -41.11
N ARG A 80 -11.00 -9.64 -40.72
CA ARG A 80 -12.29 -9.98 -41.33
C ARG A 80 -12.53 -9.13 -42.58
N ALA A 81 -12.88 -9.77 -43.70
CA ALA A 81 -12.94 -9.12 -45.02
C ALA A 81 -14.14 -8.15 -45.23
N GLY A 82 -15.14 -8.14 -44.34
CA GLY A 82 -16.36 -7.35 -44.51
C GLY A 82 -16.41 -6.11 -43.62
N GLN A 83 -16.25 -4.91 -44.18
CA GLN A 83 -16.21 -3.64 -43.43
C GLN A 83 -17.44 -3.40 -42.54
N LYS A 84 -18.65 -3.70 -43.05
CA LYS A 84 -19.90 -3.55 -42.28
C LYS A 84 -20.01 -4.55 -41.11
N GLU A 85 -19.48 -5.77 -41.29
CA GLU A 85 -19.45 -6.77 -40.21
C GLU A 85 -18.36 -6.47 -39.20
N GLN A 86 -17.25 -5.90 -39.64
CA GLN A 86 -16.14 -5.43 -38.82
C GLN A 86 -16.61 -4.31 -37.89
N GLU A 87 -17.26 -3.27 -38.43
CA GLU A 87 -17.81 -2.15 -37.66
C GLU A 87 -18.84 -2.64 -36.63
N LYS A 88 -19.76 -3.51 -37.04
CA LYS A 88 -20.76 -4.10 -36.13
C LYS A 88 -20.10 -4.85 -34.99
N PHE A 89 -19.11 -5.70 -35.29
CA PHE A 89 -18.44 -6.49 -34.27
C PHE A 89 -17.56 -5.63 -33.35
N MET A 90 -16.92 -4.60 -33.88
CA MET A 90 -16.13 -3.65 -33.10
C MET A 90 -17.01 -2.87 -32.13
N MET A 91 -18.19 -2.41 -32.58
CA MET A 91 -19.17 -1.76 -31.72
C MET A 91 -19.67 -2.71 -30.61
N ASP A 92 -19.98 -3.95 -30.97
CA ASP A 92 -20.39 -4.99 -30.01
C ASP A 92 -19.29 -5.34 -29.00
N LEU A 93 -18.02 -5.36 -29.41
CA LEU A 93 -16.88 -5.58 -28.53
C LEU A 93 -16.66 -4.37 -27.61
N LYS A 94 -16.70 -3.14 -28.15
CA LYS A 94 -16.54 -1.93 -27.36
C LYS A 94 -17.56 -1.86 -26.24
N ARG A 95 -18.84 -2.12 -26.55
CA ARG A 95 -19.91 -2.18 -25.55
C ARG A 95 -19.63 -3.25 -24.49
N HIS A 96 -19.19 -4.43 -24.89
CA HIS A 96 -18.83 -5.51 -23.96
C HIS A 96 -17.67 -5.12 -23.03
N LEU A 97 -16.66 -4.42 -23.56
CA LEU A 97 -15.52 -3.95 -22.77
C LEU A 97 -15.89 -2.82 -21.81
N GLU A 98 -16.79 -1.92 -22.21
CA GLU A 98 -17.34 -0.87 -21.34
C GLU A 98 -18.02 -1.48 -20.09
N ASP A 99 -18.77 -2.57 -20.26
CA ASP A 99 -19.48 -3.26 -19.18
C ASP A 99 -18.53 -4.09 -18.28
N ASP A 100 -17.59 -4.83 -18.87
CA ASP A 100 -16.82 -5.86 -18.15
C ASP A 100 -15.38 -5.46 -17.78
N ALA A 101 -14.70 -4.67 -18.61
CA ALA A 101 -13.23 -4.55 -18.61
C ALA A 101 -12.71 -3.15 -18.29
N ASN A 102 -13.36 -2.08 -18.76
CA ASN A 102 -12.80 -0.72 -18.65
C ASN A 102 -12.64 -0.27 -17.19
N SER A 103 -13.55 -0.67 -16.30
CA SER A 103 -13.42 -0.35 -14.87
C SER A 103 -12.24 -1.07 -14.21
N LEU A 104 -11.81 -2.22 -14.74
CA LEU A 104 -10.73 -3.01 -14.18
C LEU A 104 -9.36 -2.36 -14.37
N ASP A 105 -9.17 -1.51 -15.36
CA ASP A 105 -7.89 -0.84 -15.58
C ASP A 105 -7.58 0.10 -14.42
N ILE A 106 -8.55 0.93 -14.04
CA ILE A 106 -8.44 1.85 -12.91
C ILE A 106 -8.37 1.06 -11.60
N LEU A 107 -9.25 0.08 -11.41
CA LEU A 107 -9.27 -0.74 -10.19
C LEU A 107 -7.95 -1.49 -9.99
N THR A 108 -7.37 -2.06 -11.04
CA THR A 108 -6.10 -2.78 -10.96
C THR A 108 -4.99 -1.87 -10.44
N VAL A 109 -4.88 -0.65 -10.97
CA VAL A 109 -3.89 0.32 -10.49
C VAL A 109 -4.14 0.68 -9.02
N GLN A 110 -5.40 0.96 -8.64
CA GLN A 110 -5.74 1.28 -7.25
C GLN A 110 -5.40 0.12 -6.30
N TRP A 111 -5.70 -1.12 -6.68
CA TRP A 111 -5.42 -2.30 -5.90
C TRP A 111 -3.91 -2.54 -5.75
N LEU A 112 -3.14 -2.41 -6.84
CA LEU A 112 -1.69 -2.57 -6.79
C LEU A 112 -1.02 -1.51 -5.91
N ASN A 113 -1.43 -0.24 -6.05
CA ASN A 113 -0.92 0.84 -5.20
C ASN A 113 -1.26 0.61 -3.72
N LYS A 114 -2.46 0.08 -3.43
CA LYS A 114 -2.87 -0.26 -2.06
C LYS A 114 -2.02 -1.40 -1.49
N ILE A 115 -1.71 -2.41 -2.28
CA ILE A 115 -0.82 -3.50 -1.88
C ILE A 115 0.60 -2.97 -1.63
N GLU A 116 1.11 -2.12 -2.53
CA GLU A 116 2.44 -1.51 -2.41
C GLU A 116 2.57 -0.73 -1.11
N PHE A 117 1.60 0.16 -0.81
CA PHE A 117 1.54 0.88 0.46
C PHE A 117 1.60 -0.05 1.68
N ARG A 118 0.85 -1.16 1.66
CA ARG A 118 0.86 -2.14 2.76
C ARG A 118 2.18 -2.92 2.84
N LEU A 119 2.83 -3.21 1.72
CA LEU A 119 4.17 -3.80 1.72
C LEU A 119 5.20 -2.84 2.34
N GLU A 120 5.11 -1.55 2.01
CA GLU A 120 5.97 -0.51 2.61
C GLU A 120 5.75 -0.37 4.11
N GLU A 121 4.50 -0.45 4.59
CA GLU A 121 4.17 -0.47 6.02
C GLU A 121 4.85 -1.65 6.73
N LEU A 122 4.79 -2.86 6.15
CA LEU A 122 5.48 -4.03 6.70
C LEU A 122 7.00 -3.87 6.69
N ALA A 123 7.56 -3.26 5.65
CA ALA A 123 8.99 -2.99 5.56
C ALA A 123 9.45 -2.00 6.63
N HIS A 124 8.70 -0.92 6.86
CA HIS A 124 8.97 0.04 7.94
C HIS A 124 8.86 -0.61 9.32
N GLN A 125 7.88 -1.49 9.53
CA GLN A 125 7.77 -2.19 10.81
C GLN A 125 8.96 -3.13 11.06
N ALA A 126 9.51 -3.73 9.99
CA ALA A 126 10.68 -4.59 10.06
C ALA A 126 11.95 -3.80 10.42
N THR A 127 12.15 -2.60 9.85
CA THR A 127 13.31 -1.74 10.18
C THR A 127 13.26 -1.28 11.64
N LEU A 128 12.11 -0.79 12.11
CA LEU A 128 11.93 -0.39 13.52
C LEU A 128 12.23 -1.53 14.50
N THR A 129 11.86 -2.76 14.14
CA THR A 129 12.13 -3.94 14.97
C THR A 129 13.62 -4.30 15.00
N ALA A 130 14.34 -4.12 13.88
CA ALA A 130 15.78 -4.35 13.79
C ALA A 130 16.59 -3.29 14.55
N ASP A 131 16.19 -2.03 14.46
CA ASP A 131 16.86 -0.91 15.14
C ASP A 131 16.68 -0.99 16.66
N ALA A 132 15.47 -1.30 17.13
CA ALA A 132 15.22 -1.53 18.56
C ALA A 132 16.09 -2.66 19.14
N ALA A 133 16.33 -3.74 18.37
CA ALA A 133 17.22 -4.83 18.79
C ALA A 133 18.69 -4.38 18.88
N SER A 134 19.11 -3.47 18.00
CA SER A 134 20.47 -2.91 17.99
C SER A 134 20.70 -1.96 19.17
N SER A 135 19.71 -1.14 19.52
CA SER A 135 19.77 -0.23 20.68
C SER A 135 19.82 -0.98 22.02
N ILE A 136 19.08 -2.08 22.17
CA ILE A 136 19.10 -2.92 23.37
C ILE A 136 20.48 -3.59 23.57
N SER A 137 21.10 -4.05 22.48
CA SER A 137 22.43 -4.68 22.51
C SER A 137 23.54 -3.71 22.96
N GLN A 138 23.46 -2.44 22.56
CA GLN A 138 24.41 -1.39 22.97
C GLN A 138 24.25 -0.99 24.44
N GLN A 139 23.08 -1.19 25.04
CA GLN A 139 22.83 -0.91 26.45
C GLN A 139 23.29 -2.06 27.36
N ALA A 140 23.18 -3.31 26.89
CA ALA A 140 23.65 -4.49 27.60
C ALA A 140 25.19 -4.62 27.70
N THR A 141 25.95 -3.92 26.84
CA THR A 141 27.42 -3.97 26.83
C THR A 141 28.09 -2.83 27.62
N ARG A 142 27.32 -1.89 28.18
CA ARG A 142 27.83 -0.77 28.99
C ARG A 142 27.67 -0.94 30.50
N SER A 143 27.11 -2.06 30.95
CA SER A 143 26.85 -2.33 32.36
C SER A 143 27.68 -3.50 32.87
N ASP A 144 29.00 -3.36 32.86
CA ASP A 144 29.91 -4.13 33.74
C ASP A 144 31.26 -3.42 33.84
N ASN A 145 31.38 -2.53 34.84
CA ASN A 145 32.61 -2.36 35.62
C ASN A 145 32.35 -1.42 36.81
N SER A 146 32.21 -2.01 37.98
CA SER A 146 32.24 -1.35 39.28
C SER A 146 33.68 -1.24 39.79
N GLY A 147 34.15 -0.01 40.02
CA GLY A 147 35.31 0.34 40.81
C GLY A 147 35.09 1.73 41.42
N ALA A 148 35.03 1.77 42.76
CA ALA A 148 34.65 2.93 43.57
C ALA A 148 35.57 4.15 43.42
N ASP A 149 35.03 5.37 43.45
CA ASP A 149 35.22 6.27 44.61
C ASP A 149 34.34 7.54 44.54
N ASN A 150 34.12 8.12 45.72
CA ASN A 150 33.18 9.20 46.05
C ASN A 150 33.34 10.52 45.27
N GLN A 151 32.22 11.10 44.82
CA GLN A 151 31.89 12.51 45.09
C GLN A 151 30.41 12.84 44.81
N THR A 152 29.79 13.43 45.83
CA THR A 152 28.43 13.96 45.94
C THR A 152 28.04 14.99 44.88
N GLY A 153 26.84 14.87 44.31
CA GLY A 153 26.19 15.97 43.60
C GLY A 153 24.99 15.58 42.74
N HIS A 154 23.79 15.71 43.32
CA HIS A 154 22.47 15.81 42.67
C HIS A 154 21.81 14.54 42.08
N LEU A 155 20.82 14.07 42.85
CA LEU A 155 19.68 13.24 42.47
C LEU A 155 19.06 13.65 41.12
N LEU A 156 18.97 12.73 40.15
CA LEU A 156 17.80 12.54 39.29
C LEU A 156 17.77 11.08 38.77
N THR A 157 16.73 10.35 39.17
CA THR A 157 16.36 9.02 38.69
C THR A 157 16.01 9.06 37.19
N PRO A 158 16.58 8.22 36.31
CA PRO A 158 16.04 8.01 34.97
C PRO A 158 15.06 6.84 35.00
N GLY A 159 13.90 7.08 35.60
CA GLY A 159 12.71 6.30 35.32
C GLY A 159 12.11 6.75 33.98
N ASP A 160 11.65 5.77 33.21
CA ASP A 160 10.56 5.95 32.24
C ASP A 160 10.81 6.94 31.09
N ARG A 161 11.80 6.68 30.25
CA ARG A 161 11.74 7.09 28.85
C ARG A 161 11.11 5.98 28.03
N SER A 162 9.86 5.69 28.36
CA SER A 162 8.91 5.20 27.37
C SER A 162 8.92 6.24 26.25
N GLU A 163 9.49 5.90 25.10
CA GLU A 163 9.30 6.61 23.83
C GLU A 163 7.82 6.52 23.46
N ARG A 164 6.97 7.19 24.24
CA ARG A 164 5.67 7.61 23.78
C ARG A 164 6.00 8.54 22.64
N ILE A 165 5.82 8.06 21.41
CA ILE A 165 5.67 8.91 20.24
C ILE A 165 4.72 10.02 20.69
N ARG A 166 5.28 11.19 21.01
CA ARG A 166 4.47 12.34 21.40
C ARG A 166 3.74 12.71 20.13
N ARG A 167 2.41 12.61 20.16
CA ARG A 167 1.60 13.31 19.17
C ARG A 167 2.08 14.75 19.12
N PRO A 168 2.14 15.39 17.93
CA PRO A 168 2.45 16.81 17.82
C PRO A 168 1.64 17.56 18.89
N LEU A 169 2.33 18.33 19.73
CA LEU A 169 1.70 19.09 20.82
C LEU A 169 0.69 20.13 20.29
N LEU A 170 0.78 20.45 19.00
CA LEU A 170 -0.17 21.27 18.27
C LEU A 170 -0.87 20.45 17.19
N GLU A 171 -2.19 20.61 17.11
CA GLU A 171 -2.98 20.11 15.99
C GLU A 171 -2.50 20.77 14.70
N VAL A 172 -2.29 19.95 13.67
CA VAL A 172 -1.94 20.45 12.34
C VAL A 172 -3.09 21.34 11.86
N PRO A 173 -2.83 22.61 11.50
CA PRO A 173 -3.90 23.49 11.05
C PRO A 173 -4.60 22.87 9.83
N ILE A 174 -5.93 22.93 9.80
CA ILE A 174 -6.73 22.40 8.70
C ILE A 174 -6.95 23.53 7.70
N PHE A 175 -6.50 23.32 6.47
CA PHE A 175 -6.71 24.31 5.40
C PHE A 175 -8.15 24.24 4.89
N SER A 176 -8.88 25.35 4.99
CA SER A 176 -10.28 25.50 4.58
C SER A 176 -10.48 25.53 3.06
N GLY A 177 -9.41 25.75 2.30
CA GLY A 177 -9.46 25.98 0.85
C GLY A 177 -9.61 27.46 0.46
N ASP A 178 -9.71 28.39 1.42
CA ASP A 178 -9.73 29.83 1.12
C ASP A 178 -8.32 30.36 0.86
N PHE A 179 -8.12 30.93 -0.33
CA PHE A 179 -6.85 31.51 -0.74
C PHE A 179 -6.40 32.69 0.13
N ARG A 180 -7.34 33.38 0.78
CA ARG A 180 -7.03 34.52 1.68
C ARG A 180 -6.38 34.07 2.97
N GLU A 181 -6.67 32.85 3.41
CA GLU A 181 -6.15 32.24 4.64
C GLU A 181 -4.85 31.47 4.39
N PHE A 182 -4.47 31.27 3.11
CA PHE A 182 -3.31 30.47 2.73
C PHE A 182 -2.01 30.96 3.36
N THR A 183 -1.76 32.27 3.38
CA THR A 183 -0.52 32.81 3.97
C THR A 183 -0.46 32.53 5.47
N THR A 184 -1.57 32.70 6.19
CA THR A 184 -1.67 32.41 7.62
C THR A 184 -1.52 30.92 7.92
N PHE A 185 -2.18 30.07 7.14
CA PHE A 185 -2.04 28.63 7.20
C PHE A 185 -0.59 28.19 6.97
N TRP A 186 0.05 28.69 5.90
CA TRP A 186 1.40 28.30 5.53
C TRP A 186 2.42 28.72 6.59
N SER A 187 2.30 29.93 7.16
CA SER A 187 3.18 30.36 8.25
C SER A 187 3.04 29.49 9.49
N ALA A 188 1.81 29.14 9.91
CA ALA A 188 1.58 28.27 11.06
C ALA A 188 2.09 26.84 10.84
N PHE A 189 1.87 26.30 9.63
CA PHE A 189 2.38 24.99 9.23
C PHE A 189 3.91 24.95 9.18
N GLN A 190 4.53 26.01 8.64
CA GLN A 190 5.98 26.11 8.51
C GLN A 190 6.67 26.23 9.88
N SER A 191 6.13 27.03 10.81
CA SER A 191 6.62 27.08 12.20
C SER A 191 6.54 25.72 12.90
N LEU A 192 5.45 24.98 12.70
CA LEU A 192 5.27 23.65 13.31
C LEU A 192 6.33 22.63 12.88
N ILE A 193 6.89 22.77 11.66
CA ILE A 193 7.88 21.84 11.10
C ILE A 193 9.32 22.26 11.48
N HIS A 194 9.57 23.55 11.70
CA HIS A 194 10.93 24.09 11.83
C HIS A 194 11.30 24.60 13.23
N ASP A 195 10.36 24.71 14.16
CA ASP A 195 10.64 25.14 15.54
C ASP A 195 11.21 24.02 16.45
N ASP A 196 11.49 22.83 15.91
CA ASP A 196 12.01 21.66 16.65
C ASP A 196 13.56 21.53 16.55
N VAL A 197 14.27 22.65 16.36
CA VAL A 197 15.75 22.67 16.20
C VAL A 197 16.50 22.92 17.52
N ASP A 198 15.84 23.33 18.60
CA ASP A 198 16.50 23.73 19.87
C ASP A 198 16.05 22.92 21.12
N LEU A 199 16.00 21.59 21.05
CA LEU A 199 15.80 20.72 22.23
C LEU A 199 16.71 19.49 22.28
#